data_AF-A0A508AE76-F1
#
_entry.id   AF-A0A508AE76-F1
#
_cell.length_a   1.000
_cell.length_b   1.000
_cell.length_c   1.000
_cell.angle_alpha   90.00
_cell.angle_beta   90.00
_cell.angle_gamma   90.00
#
_symmetry.space_group_name_H-M   'P 1'
#
loop_
_entity.id
_entity.type
_entity.pdbx_description
1 polymer ?
#
loop_
_entity_poly.entity_id
_entity_poly.type
_entity_poly.pdbx_seq_one_letter_code
_entity_poly.pdbx_strand_id
1 'polypeptide(L)'
;MAVIAMLQVLNAIAATISMTSSLLIVFRPQIMSKSREVSPGERFFAQMYAARAVPFGIVTAVVPFVAALDVTTVRLVLIAATVVQIVDVGIGIRRREPAMIVGPSIAAIIHGTMAWHA
;
A
#
# COMPACT_ATOMS: atom_id res chain seq x y z
N MET A 1 16.09 -1.53 -20.10
CA MET A 1 15.14 -2.66 -20.08
C MET A 1 15.18 -3.45 -18.77
N ALA A 2 16.32 -4.04 -18.36
CA ALA A 2 16.40 -4.84 -17.13
C ALA A 2 16.00 -4.09 -15.84
N VAL A 3 16.41 -2.81 -15.71
CA VAL A 3 16.08 -1.98 -14.53
C VAL A 3 14.58 -1.73 -14.38
N ILE A 4 13.87 -1.44 -15.48
CA ILE A 4 12.42 -1.20 -15.45
C ILE A 4 11.68 -2.47 -15.06
N ALA A 5 12.07 -3.62 -15.63
CA ALA A 5 11.50 -4.91 -15.27
C ALA A 5 11.67 -5.24 -13.78
N MET A 6 12.86 -4.96 -13.23
CA MET A 6 13.11 -5.11 -11.80
C MET A 6 12.21 -4.19 -10.96
N LEU A 7 12.07 -2.92 -11.35
CA LEU A 7 11.19 -1.98 -10.64
C LEU A 7 9.72 -2.38 -10.69
N GLN A 8 9.23 -2.92 -11.81
CA GLN A 8 7.87 -3.46 -11.92
C GLN A 8 7.64 -4.59 -10.92
N VAL A 9 8.59 -5.54 -10.81
CA VAL A 9 8.51 -6.65 -9.86
C VAL A 9 8.56 -6.14 -8.41
N LEU A 10 9.49 -5.23 -8.08
CA LEU A 10 9.57 -4.63 -6.75
C LEU A 10 8.29 -3.88 -6.39
N ASN A 11 7.71 -3.15 -7.34
CA ASN A 11 6.44 -2.45 -7.17
C ASN A 11 5.29 -3.43 -6.88
N ALA A 12 5.20 -4.54 -7.61
CA ALA A 12 4.19 -5.57 -7.37
C ALA A 12 4.35 -6.21 -5.98
N ILE A 13 5.58 -6.51 -5.57
CA ILE A 13 5.86 -7.06 -4.23
C ILE A 13 5.45 -6.06 -3.15
N ALA A 14 5.86 -4.79 -3.28
CA ALA A 14 5.52 -3.74 -2.32
C ALA A 14 4.00 -3.53 -2.21
N ALA A 15 3.30 -3.46 -3.36
CA ALA A 15 1.85 -3.32 -3.41
C ALA A 15 1.14 -4.52 -2.77
N THR A 16 1.63 -5.74 -3.04
CA THR A 16 1.06 -6.97 -2.48
C THR A 16 1.26 -7.05 -0.96
N ILE A 17 2.44 -6.68 -0.45
CA ILE A 17 2.70 -6.64 1.00
C ILE A 17 1.81 -5.61 1.68
N SER A 18 1.72 -4.38 1.14
CA SER A 18 0.85 -3.33 1.67
C SER A 18 -0.63 -3.71 1.64
N MET A 19 -1.09 -4.38 0.57
CA MET A 19 -2.43 -4.92 0.50
C MET A 19 -2.65 -6.00 1.56
N THR A 20 -1.75 -6.98 1.66
CA THR A 20 -1.93 -8.12 2.56
C THR A 20 -1.89 -7.69 4.01
N SER A 21 -1.08 -6.68 4.37
CA SER A 21 -1.09 -6.12 5.72
C SER A 21 -2.44 -5.50 6.10
N SER A 22 -3.15 -4.89 5.15
CA SER A 22 -4.52 -4.40 5.35
C SER A 22 -5.55 -5.52 5.54
N LEU A 23 -5.33 -6.70 4.94
CA LEU A 23 -6.17 -7.89 5.17
C LEU A 23 -5.89 -8.54 6.52
N LEU A 24 -4.61 -8.61 6.92
CA LEU A 24 -4.21 -9.21 8.19
C LEU A 24 -4.91 -8.55 9.38
N ILE A 25 -5.09 -7.23 9.35
CA ILE A 25 -5.80 -6.50 10.42
C ILE A 25 -7.31 -6.74 10.44
N VAL A 26 -7.91 -7.21 9.34
CA VAL A 26 -9.34 -7.62 9.31
C VAL A 26 -9.51 -8.95 10.02
N PHE A 27 -8.62 -9.91 9.75
CA PHE A 27 -8.69 -11.26 10.34
C PHE A 27 -8.11 -11.32 11.76
N ARG A 28 -7.15 -10.44 12.08
CA ARG A 28 -6.49 -10.34 13.40
C ARG A 28 -6.37 -8.89 13.86
N PRO A 29 -7.51 -8.23 14.15
CA PRO A 29 -7.52 -6.81 14.54
C PRO A 29 -6.74 -6.51 15.83
N GLN A 30 -6.53 -7.52 16.68
CA GLN A 30 -5.75 -7.41 17.92
C GLN A 30 -4.30 -6.97 17.66
N ILE A 31 -3.74 -7.25 16.49
CA ILE A 31 -2.36 -6.90 16.12
C ILE A 31 -2.18 -5.37 16.09
N MET A 32 -3.21 -4.62 15.71
CA MET A 32 -3.13 -3.17 15.50
C MET A 32 -3.88 -2.36 16.57
N SER A 33 -4.91 -2.95 17.18
CA SER A 33 -5.78 -2.28 18.13
C SER A 33 -5.05 -1.93 19.44
N LYS A 34 -4.17 -2.80 19.95
CA LYS A 34 -3.57 -2.72 21.30
C LYS A 34 -4.59 -2.59 22.45
N SER A 35 -5.89 -2.60 22.16
CA SER A 35 -6.98 -2.62 23.12
C SER A 35 -7.11 -4.01 23.75
N ARG A 36 -7.52 -4.07 25.02
CA ARG A 36 -7.83 -5.34 25.70
C ARG A 36 -8.95 -6.10 24.99
N GLU A 37 -9.92 -5.38 24.46
CA GLU A 37 -11.00 -5.91 23.63
C GLU A 37 -11.13 -5.04 22.38
N VAL A 38 -11.26 -5.67 21.22
CA VAL A 38 -11.46 -4.96 19.95
C VAL A 38 -12.94 -4.58 19.84
N SER A 39 -13.21 -3.27 19.91
CA SER A 39 -14.55 -2.70 19.79
C SER A 39 -15.14 -2.91 18.38
N PRO A 40 -16.49 -2.85 18.23
CA PRO A 40 -17.13 -2.87 16.92
C PRO A 40 -16.65 -1.76 15.97
N GLY A 41 -16.35 -0.57 16.51
CA GLY A 41 -15.83 0.56 15.73
C GLY A 41 -14.44 0.30 15.15
N GLU A 42 -13.54 -0.33 15.92
CA GLU A 42 -12.21 -0.72 15.43
C GLU A 42 -12.30 -1.77 14.32
N ARG A 43 -13.22 -2.74 14.44
CA ARG A 43 -13.46 -3.75 13.39
C ARG A 43 -14.01 -3.10 12.12
N PHE A 44 -15.00 -2.22 12.25
CA PHE A 44 -15.57 -1.49 11.13
C PHE A 44 -14.51 -0.65 10.40
N PHE A 45 -13.68 0.06 11.16
CA PHE A 45 -12.58 0.84 10.58
C PHE A 45 -11.58 -0.05 9.82
N ALA A 46 -11.17 -1.18 10.39
CA ALA A 46 -10.27 -2.12 9.72
C ALA A 46 -10.88 -2.68 8.42
N GLN A 47 -12.16 -3.03 8.43
CA GLN A 47 -12.89 -3.52 7.26
C GLN A 47 -13.01 -2.46 6.17
N MET A 48 -13.39 -1.23 6.53
CA MET A 48 -13.44 -0.09 5.62
C MET A 48 -12.06 0.20 5.01
N TYR A 49 -11.00 0.14 5.84
CA TYR A 49 -9.64 0.31 5.37
C TYR A 49 -9.26 -0.75 4.34
N ALA A 50 -9.53 -2.02 4.62
CA ALA A 50 -9.25 -3.11 3.68
C ALA A 50 -10.09 -3.02 2.40
N ALA A 51 -11.36 -2.60 2.50
CA ALA A 51 -12.24 -2.44 1.34
C ALA A 51 -11.70 -1.43 0.31
N ARG A 52 -10.96 -0.40 0.77
CA ARG A 52 -10.23 0.52 -0.14
C ARG A 52 -8.86 -0.04 -0.54
N ALA A 53 -8.11 -0.57 0.42
CA ALA A 53 -6.69 -0.88 0.25
C ALA A 53 -6.48 -2.12 -0.63
N VAL A 54 -7.39 -3.09 -0.58
CA VAL A 54 -7.26 -4.34 -1.34
C VAL A 54 -7.47 -4.11 -2.84
N PRO A 55 -8.60 -3.53 -3.32
CA PRO A 55 -8.76 -3.26 -4.74
C PRO A 55 -7.65 -2.37 -5.29
N PHE A 56 -7.30 -1.31 -4.55
CA PHE A 56 -6.26 -0.37 -4.99
C PHE A 56 -4.86 -1.01 -5.00
N GLY A 57 -4.55 -1.88 -4.04
CA GLY A 57 -3.30 -2.64 -4.02
C GLY A 57 -3.18 -3.60 -5.20
N ILE A 58 -4.26 -4.28 -5.59
CA ILE A 58 -4.30 -5.13 -6.79
C ILE A 58 -4.01 -4.29 -8.04
N VAL A 59 -4.70 -3.16 -8.20
CA VAL A 59 -4.49 -2.25 -9.34
C VAL A 59 -3.03 -1.78 -9.37
N THR A 60 -2.49 -1.30 -8.25
CA THR A 60 -1.11 -0.83 -8.14
C THR A 60 -0.08 -1.92 -8.50
N ALA A 61 -0.35 -3.18 -8.15
CA ALA A 61 0.53 -4.30 -8.47
C ALA A 61 0.51 -4.67 -9.96
N VAL A 62 -0.66 -4.57 -10.60
CA VAL A 62 -0.88 -5.11 -11.96
C VAL A 62 -0.61 -4.08 -13.05
N VAL A 63 -1.01 -2.80 -12.88
CA VAL A 63 -0.96 -1.81 -13.97
C VAL A 63 0.41 -1.65 -14.64
N PRO A 64 1.58 -1.79 -13.97
CA PRO A 64 2.87 -1.68 -14.65
C PRO A 64 3.12 -2.78 -15.70
N PHE A 65 2.36 -3.88 -15.67
CA PHE A 65 2.51 -5.01 -16.59
C PHE A 65 1.48 -5.01 -17.74
N VAL A 66 0.53 -4.08 -17.75
CA VAL A 66 -0.54 -4.06 -18.75
C VAL A 66 -0.12 -3.24 -19.97
N ALA A 67 0.35 -3.91 -21.02
CA ALA A 67 0.87 -3.28 -22.23
C ALA A 67 -0.15 -2.39 -22.99
N ALA A 68 -1.45 -2.60 -22.75
CA ALA A 68 -2.52 -1.81 -23.37
C ALA A 68 -2.78 -0.46 -22.67
N LEU A 69 -2.23 -0.23 -21.47
CA LEU A 69 -2.38 1.04 -20.77
C LEU A 69 -1.35 2.06 -21.26
N ASP A 70 -1.78 3.31 -21.39
CA ASP A 70 -0.86 4.41 -21.67
C ASP A 70 -0.02 4.75 -20.42
N VAL A 71 1.16 5.33 -20.68
CA VAL A 71 2.13 5.71 -19.65
C VAL A 71 1.53 6.66 -18.60
N THR A 72 0.66 7.59 -19.01
CA THR A 72 0.04 8.56 -18.09
C THR A 72 -0.87 7.86 -17.09
N THR A 73 -1.70 6.91 -17.55
CA THR A 73 -2.57 6.11 -16.69
C THR A 73 -1.78 5.32 -15.64
N VAL A 74 -0.72 4.61 -16.06
CA VAL A 74 0.14 3.86 -15.13
C VAL A 74 0.79 4.80 -14.12
N ARG A 75 1.33 5.94 -14.58
CA ARG A 75 1.99 6.93 -13.72
C ARG A 75 1.04 7.53 -12.69
N LEU A 76 -0.21 7.85 -13.06
CA LEU A 76 -1.20 8.41 -12.14
C LEU A 76 -1.56 7.43 -11.01
N VAL A 77 -1.73 6.14 -11.32
CA VAL A 77 -1.97 5.10 -10.31
C VAL A 77 -0.79 5.01 -9.34
N LEU A 78 0.45 5.01 -9.85
CA LEU A 78 1.64 4.89 -9.02
C LEU A 78 1.90 6.14 -8.15
N ILE A 79 1.57 7.34 -8.66
CA ILE A 79 1.56 8.56 -7.84
C ILE A 79 0.52 8.45 -6.73
N ALA A 80 -0.70 8.02 -7.04
CA ALA A 80 -1.74 7.82 -6.03
C ALA A 80 -1.29 6.80 -4.97
N ALA A 81 -0.64 5.71 -5.37
CA ALA A 81 -0.06 4.72 -4.45
C ALA A 81 1.02 5.34 -3.55
N THR A 82 1.90 6.15 -4.12
CA THR A 82 2.93 6.88 -3.36
C THR A 82 2.31 7.79 -2.31
N VAL A 83 1.29 8.57 -2.69
CA VAL A 83 0.58 9.48 -1.77
C VAL A 83 -0.10 8.70 -0.64
N VAL A 84 -0.77 7.59 -0.94
CA VAL A 84 -1.40 6.73 0.08
C VAL A 84 -0.38 6.24 1.11
N GLN A 85 0.80 5.78 0.65
CA GLN A 85 1.85 5.33 1.56
C GLN A 85 2.42 6.47 2.42
N ILE A 86 2.59 7.67 1.86
CA ILE A 86 3.02 8.85 2.64
C ILE A 86 2.00 9.19 3.74
N VAL A 87 0.69 9.10 3.44
CA VAL A 87 -0.35 9.29 4.45
C VAL A 87 -0.24 8.24 5.56
N ASP A 88 0.00 6.97 5.21
CA ASP A 88 0.20 5.89 6.18
C ASP A 88 1.43 6.13 7.08
N VAL A 89 2.54 6.64 6.52
CA VAL A 89 3.71 7.09 7.29
C VAL A 89 3.31 8.16 8.31
N GLY A 90 2.54 9.17 7.87
CA GLY A 90 2.06 10.24 8.75
C GLY A 90 1.18 9.71 9.90
N ILE A 91 0.31 8.74 9.63
CA ILE A 91 -0.48 8.04 10.64
C ILE A 91 0.43 7.27 11.60
N GLY A 92 1.43 6.55 11.08
CA GLY A 92 2.41 5.80 11.87
C GLY A 92 3.21 6.69 12.83
N ILE A 93 3.65 7.87 12.36
CA ILE A 93 4.32 8.88 13.20
C ILE A 93 3.38 9.35 14.31
N ARG A 94 2.14 9.73 13.97
CA ARG A 94 1.14 10.19 14.95
C ARG A 94 0.82 9.12 16.00
N ARG A 95 0.79 7.84 15.60
CA ARG A 95 0.55 6.70 16.49
C ARG A 95 1.82 6.20 17.21
N ARG A 96 3.01 6.72 16.86
CA ARG A 96 4.32 6.25 17.36
C ARG A 96 4.52 4.75 17.15
N GLU A 97 4.14 4.25 15.97
CA GLU A 97 4.24 2.83 15.61
C GLU A 97 5.32 2.65 14.52
N PRO A 98 6.54 2.21 14.86
CA PRO A 98 7.64 2.09 13.89
C PRO A 98 7.30 1.19 12.70
N ALA A 99 6.54 0.11 12.92
CA ALA A 99 6.10 -0.79 11.85
C ALA A 99 5.20 -0.08 10.81
N MET A 100 4.38 0.89 11.25
CA MET A 100 3.53 1.70 10.38
C MET A 100 4.29 2.85 9.69
N ILE A 101 5.56 3.05 10.03
CA ILE A 101 6.42 4.06 9.40
C ILE A 101 7.29 3.38 8.35
N VAL A 102 8.03 2.34 8.74
CA VAL A 102 9.08 1.73 7.90
C VAL A 102 8.49 1.08 6.64
N GLY A 103 7.47 0.24 6.77
CA GLY A 103 6.87 -0.46 5.62
C GLY A 103 6.33 0.51 4.56
N PRO A 104 5.42 1.43 4.94
CA PRO A 104 4.91 2.44 4.02
C PRO A 104 5.99 3.36 3.44
N SER A 105 7.05 3.68 4.19
CA SER A 105 8.16 4.49 3.65
C SER A 105 8.89 3.79 2.52
N ILE A 106 9.18 2.49 2.68
CA ILE A 106 9.80 1.67 1.62
C ILE A 106 8.87 1.59 0.41
N ALA A 107 7.58 1.33 0.63
CA ALA A 107 6.59 1.25 -0.44
C ALA A 107 6.44 2.58 -1.19
N ALA A 108 6.43 3.72 -0.49
CA ALA A 108 6.38 5.05 -1.10
C ALA A 108 7.57 5.29 -2.04
N ILE A 109 8.78 4.93 -1.62
CA ILE A 109 9.99 5.07 -2.46
C ILE A 109 9.88 4.19 -3.70
N ILE A 110 9.46 2.93 -3.55
CA ILE A 110 9.33 1.99 -4.67
C ILE A 110 8.26 2.47 -5.67
N HIS A 111 7.05 2.81 -5.20
CA HIS A 111 5.97 3.30 -6.06
C HIS A 111 6.34 4.61 -6.76
N GLY A 112 6.97 5.55 -6.03
CA GLY A 112 7.37 6.83 -6.59
C GLY A 112 8.49 6.70 -7.62
N THR A 113 9.46 5.82 -7.37
CA THR A 113 10.53 5.50 -8.32
C THR A 113 9.97 4.81 -9.56
N MET A 114 9.06 3.85 -9.40
CA MET A 114 8.37 3.23 -10.53
C MET A 114 7.55 4.26 -11.31
N ALA A 115 6.85 5.20 -10.65
CA ALA A 115 6.09 6.25 -11.32
C ALA A 115 6.97 7.17 -12.18
N TRP A 116 8.17 7.49 -11.68
CA TRP A 116 9.14 8.33 -12.39
C TRP A 116 9.70 7.65 -13.65
N HIS A 117 9.83 6.32 -13.63
CA HIS A 117 10.38 5.52 -14.73
C HIS A 117 9.33 4.83 -15.60
N ALA A 118 8.05 4.94 -15.25
CA ALA A 118 6.91 4.48 -16.05
C ALA A 118 6.72 5.35 -17.28
#